data_AF-A0A4U1L158-F1
#
_entry.id   AF-A0A4U1L158-F1
#
_cell.length_a   1.000
_cell.length_b   1.000
_cell.length_c   1.000
_cell.angle_alpha   90.00
_cell.angle_beta   90.00
_cell.angle_gamma   90.00
#
_symmetry.space_group_name_H-M   'P 1'
#
loop_
_entity.id
_entity.type
_entity.pdbx_description
1 polymer ?
#
loop_
_entity_poly.entity_id
_entity_poly.type
_entity_poly.pdbx_seq_one_letter_code
_entity_poly.pdbx_strand_id
1 'polypeptide(L)'
;MLKPILCLDFDGVIHSYTSGWQGAGIAADPPVAGTLEYLVEATKHYRVMVYSSRSKSLAGRRAMRRYIREHFNVPLTFSPVHDVDWLHEAIRFPWFKPPALLTIDDRALTFTGNWLDFAPEKLRRFQPWNKRPATLSTEQVGHD
;
A
#
# COMPACT_ATOMS: atom_id res chain seq x y z
N MET A 1 18.17 12.22 12.64
CA MET A 1 18.35 11.65 11.27
C MET A 1 17.03 11.83 10.51
N LEU A 2 17.08 12.04 9.19
CA LEU A 2 15.87 12.10 8.37
C LEU A 2 15.24 10.70 8.29
N LYS A 3 13.93 10.58 8.54
CA LYS A 3 13.20 9.30 8.42
C LYS A 3 13.39 8.73 6.99
N PRO A 4 13.74 7.43 6.83
CA PRO A 4 13.86 6.81 5.51
C PRO A 4 12.51 6.78 4.79
N ILE A 5 12.53 6.65 3.47
CA ILE A 5 11.31 6.61 2.66
C ILE A 5 10.76 5.18 2.62
N LEU A 6 9.49 5.02 2.97
CA LEU A 6 8.70 3.83 2.72
C LEU A 6 7.73 4.13 1.58
N CYS A 7 7.84 3.41 0.47
CA CYS A 7 6.97 3.54 -0.68
C CYS A 7 5.87 2.49 -0.63
N LEU A 8 4.61 2.90 -0.77
CA LEU A 8 3.47 2.00 -0.85
C LEU A 8 2.86 2.12 -2.25
N ASP A 9 2.54 0.99 -2.87
CA ASP A 9 1.57 0.98 -3.97
C ASP A 9 0.17 1.35 -3.44
N PHE A 10 -0.78 1.56 -4.34
CA PHE A 10 -2.14 1.96 -3.99
C PHE A 10 -3.17 0.86 -4.24
N ASP A 11 -3.32 0.41 -5.50
CA ASP A 11 -4.37 -0.49 -5.96
C ASP A 11 -4.01 -1.97 -5.67
N GLY A 12 -4.53 -2.49 -4.57
CA GLY A 12 -4.21 -3.82 -4.03
C GLY A 12 -3.39 -3.76 -2.74
N VAL A 13 -3.02 -2.56 -2.27
CA VAL A 13 -2.27 -2.36 -1.03
C VAL A 13 -3.03 -1.48 -0.03
N ILE A 14 -3.46 -0.29 -0.46
CA ILE A 14 -4.25 0.65 0.36
C ILE A 14 -5.72 0.57 -0.03
N HIS A 15 -5.99 0.56 -1.33
CA HIS A 15 -7.29 0.35 -1.96
C HIS A 15 -7.45 -1.14 -2.26
N SER A 16 -8.58 -1.76 -1.89
CA SER A 16 -8.75 -3.23 -2.00
C SER A 16 -8.73 -3.77 -3.43
N TYR A 17 -8.99 -2.91 -4.41
CA TYR A 17 -8.88 -3.21 -5.83
C TYR A 17 -9.67 -4.45 -6.28
N THR A 18 -10.84 -4.66 -5.69
CA THR A 18 -11.74 -5.77 -6.01
C THR A 18 -12.41 -5.60 -7.37
N SER A 19 -12.69 -4.36 -7.77
CA SER A 19 -13.36 -4.02 -9.03
C SER A 19 -12.40 -3.84 -10.22
N GLY A 20 -11.10 -3.90 -9.98
CA GLY A 20 -10.07 -3.70 -10.99
C GLY A 20 -9.94 -2.25 -11.47
N TRP A 21 -9.21 -2.06 -12.58
CA TRP A 21 -8.91 -0.73 -13.12
C TRP A 21 -10.15 -0.07 -13.74
N GLN A 22 -10.52 1.09 -13.21
CA GLN A 22 -11.66 1.90 -13.69
C GLN A 22 -11.22 3.26 -14.23
N GLY A 23 -9.92 3.42 -14.51
CA GLY A 23 -9.33 4.70 -14.89
C GLY A 23 -8.68 5.43 -13.72
N ALA A 24 -7.71 6.30 -14.04
CA ALA A 24 -6.83 6.90 -13.04
C ALA A 24 -7.58 7.71 -11.97
N GLY A 25 -8.68 8.37 -12.33
CA GLY A 25 -9.46 9.23 -11.45
C GLY A 25 -10.45 8.52 -10.51
N ILE A 26 -10.64 7.20 -10.64
CA ILE A 26 -11.70 6.44 -9.96
C ILE A 26 -11.08 5.40 -9.01
N ALA A 27 -11.33 5.55 -7.72
CA ALA A 27 -10.93 4.62 -6.65
C ALA A 27 -12.13 4.42 -5.72
N ALA A 28 -13.02 3.48 -6.07
CA ALA A 28 -14.32 3.30 -5.41
C ALA A 28 -14.35 2.16 -4.38
N ASP A 29 -13.54 1.11 -4.59
CA ASP A 29 -13.47 -0.01 -3.64
C ASP A 29 -12.98 0.42 -2.25
N PRO A 30 -13.40 -0.29 -1.18
CA PRO A 30 -13.03 0.07 0.19
C PRO A 30 -11.53 -0.11 0.46
N PRO A 31 -11.02 0.48 1.55
CA PRO A 31 -9.65 0.23 2.00
C PRO A 31 -9.36 -1.24 2.25
N VAL A 32 -8.09 -1.63 2.15
CA VAL A 32 -7.62 -2.89 2.71
C VAL A 32 -7.72 -2.80 4.25
N ALA A 33 -8.23 -3.86 4.89
CA ALA A 33 -8.36 -3.91 6.34
C ALA A 33 -7.00 -3.69 7.04
N GLY A 34 -6.97 -2.90 8.11
CA GLY A 34 -5.75 -2.56 8.84
C GLY A 34 -4.91 -1.42 8.25
N THR A 35 -5.34 -0.83 7.12
CA THR A 35 -4.57 0.24 6.45
C THR A 35 -4.40 1.47 7.34
N LEU A 36 -5.42 1.86 8.10
CA LEU A 36 -5.37 3.05 8.96
C LEU A 36 -4.30 2.89 10.04
N GLU A 37 -4.37 1.79 10.79
CA GLU A 37 -3.45 1.46 11.88
C GLU A 37 -2.01 1.36 11.35
N TYR A 38 -1.85 0.73 10.18
CA TYR A 38 -0.55 0.62 9.52
C TYR A 38 0.01 1.98 9.13
N LEU A 39 -0.78 2.85 8.48
CA LEU A 39 -0.31 4.16 8.05
C LEU A 39 0.08 5.05 9.25
N VAL A 40 -0.72 5.06 10.32
CA VAL A 40 -0.41 5.81 11.56
C VAL A 40 0.89 5.34 12.19
N GLU A 41 1.15 4.03 12.24
CA GLU A 41 2.40 3.50 12.79
C GLU A 41 3.58 3.77 11.86
N ALA A 42 3.41 3.54 10.55
CA ALA A 42 4.46 3.74 9.56
C ALA A 42 4.96 5.19 9.52
N THR A 43 4.09 6.20 9.66
CA THR A 43 4.50 7.61 9.66
C THR A 43 5.35 8.01 10.85
N LYS A 44 5.36 7.23 11.94
CA LYS A 44 6.26 7.45 13.09
C LYS A 44 7.72 7.19 12.72
N HIS A 45 7.98 6.23 11.83
CA HIS A 45 9.33 5.75 11.52
C HIS A 45 9.79 6.14 10.11
N TYR A 46 8.86 6.37 9.18
CA TYR A 46 9.15 6.57 7.76
C TYR A 46 8.53 7.86 7.21
N ARG A 47 9.15 8.37 6.14
CA ARG A 47 8.48 9.27 5.20
C ARG A 47 7.64 8.41 4.25
N VAL A 48 6.35 8.28 4.55
CA VAL A 48 5.43 7.46 3.76
C VAL A 48 5.10 8.15 2.44
N MET A 49 5.34 7.45 1.34
CA MET A 49 5.03 7.90 -0.01
C MET A 49 4.14 6.88 -0.72
N VAL A 50 3.05 7.33 -1.32
CA VAL A 50 2.18 6.49 -2.16
C VAL A 50 2.52 6.74 -3.63
N TYR A 51 3.05 5.72 -4.30
CA TYR A 51 3.43 5.77 -5.70
C TYR A 51 2.92 4.54 -6.45
N SER A 52 1.88 4.73 -7.27
CA SER A 52 1.29 3.69 -8.12
C SER A 52 1.26 4.08 -9.60
N SER A 53 0.70 3.21 -10.44
CA SER A 53 0.35 3.52 -11.84
C SER A 53 -0.50 4.80 -11.99
N ARG A 54 -1.32 5.15 -11.00
CA ARG A 54 -2.12 6.39 -10.98
C ARG A 54 -1.25 7.65 -10.91
N SER A 55 -0.03 7.56 -10.40
CA SER A 55 0.89 8.70 -10.19
C SER A 55 1.27 9.42 -11.47
N LYS A 56 1.12 8.76 -12.63
CA LYS A 56 1.45 9.29 -13.96
C LYS A 56 0.55 10.46 -14.40
N SER A 57 -0.56 10.72 -13.71
CA SER A 57 -1.52 11.76 -14.09
C SER A 57 -1.92 12.63 -12.91
N LEU A 58 -2.32 13.88 -13.20
CA LEU A 58 -2.94 14.77 -12.21
C LEU A 58 -4.21 14.14 -11.62
N ALA A 59 -5.06 13.55 -12.47
CA ALA A 59 -6.30 12.91 -12.05
C ALA A 59 -6.04 11.77 -11.06
N GLY A 60 -5.07 10.90 -11.34
CA GLY A 60 -4.73 9.78 -10.45
C GLY A 60 -4.12 10.20 -9.13
N ARG A 61 -3.23 11.21 -9.14
CA ARG A 61 -2.70 11.79 -7.90
C ARG A 61 -3.79 12.45 -7.05
N ARG A 62 -4.73 13.15 -7.69
CA ARG A 62 -5.91 13.72 -7.00
C ARG A 62 -6.80 12.63 -6.43
N ALA A 63 -7.03 11.54 -7.17
CA ALA A 63 -7.83 10.41 -6.70
C ALA A 63 -7.22 9.77 -5.45
N MET A 64 -5.91 9.46 -5.46
CA MET A 64 -5.24 8.88 -4.29
C MET A 64 -5.25 9.84 -3.09
N ARG A 65 -4.98 11.14 -3.27
CA ARG A 65 -5.06 12.13 -2.19
C ARG A 65 -6.46 12.22 -1.59
N ARG A 66 -7.48 12.30 -2.45
CA ARG A 66 -8.87 12.36 -2.05
C ARG A 66 -9.24 11.11 -1.25
N TYR A 67 -8.87 9.93 -1.76
CA TYR A 67 -9.11 8.65 -1.11
C TYR A 67 -8.51 8.58 0.29
N ILE A 68 -7.22 8.93 0.44
CA ILE A 68 -6.57 8.96 1.76
C ILE A 68 -7.30 9.90 2.72
N ARG A 69 -7.68 11.09 2.24
CA ARG A 69 -8.40 12.06 3.07
C ARG A 69 -9.81 11.59 3.42
N GLU A 70 -10.53 10.92 2.52
CA GLU A 70 -11.91 10.47 2.78
C GLU A 70 -11.95 9.28 3.74
N HIS A 71 -10.99 8.35 3.64
CA HIS A 71 -11.00 7.12 4.42
C HIS A 71 -10.13 7.17 5.68
N PHE A 72 -9.15 8.08 5.76
CA PHE A 72 -8.17 8.11 6.85
C PHE A 72 -7.97 9.53 7.42
N ASN A 73 -9.07 10.28 7.59
CA ASN A 73 -9.04 11.62 8.17
C ASN A 73 -8.89 11.62 9.70
N VAL A 74 -7.74 11.21 10.20
CA VAL A 74 -7.46 11.16 11.65
C VAL A 74 -6.39 12.17 12.07
N PRO A 75 -6.54 12.78 13.25
CA PRO A 75 -5.55 13.71 13.78
C PRO A 75 -4.32 12.96 14.31
N LEU A 76 -3.16 13.61 14.16
CA LEU A 76 -1.86 13.25 14.69
C LEU A 76 -1.33 14.32 15.66
N THR A 77 -2.07 15.42 15.89
CA THR A 77 -1.69 16.62 16.65
C THR A 77 -1.09 16.40 18.04
N PHE A 78 -1.40 15.28 18.71
CA PHE A 78 -0.84 14.94 20.03
C PHE A 78 0.33 13.95 19.99
N SER A 79 0.82 13.65 18.79
CA SER A 79 1.89 12.71 18.57
C SER A 79 3.23 13.45 18.54
N PRO A 80 4.13 13.27 19.53
CA PRO A 80 5.42 13.97 19.56
C PRO A 80 6.37 13.54 18.43
N VAL A 81 5.99 12.52 17.65
CA VAL A 81 6.77 11.95 16.55
C VAL A 81 6.31 12.44 15.17
N HIS A 82 5.23 13.23 15.09
CA HIS A 82 4.73 13.82 13.86
C HIS A 82 4.90 15.33 13.86
N ASP A 83 5.20 15.87 12.68
CA ASP A 83 5.41 17.30 12.40
C ASP A 83 4.22 17.95 11.68
N VAL A 84 3.12 17.20 11.54
CA VAL A 84 1.87 17.61 10.88
C VAL A 84 0.67 17.16 11.73
N ASP A 85 -0.44 17.86 11.57
CA ASP A 85 -1.62 17.66 12.40
C ASP A 85 -2.50 16.51 11.94
N TRP A 86 -2.47 16.14 10.67
CA TRP A 86 -3.35 15.11 10.12
C TRP A 86 -2.60 14.03 9.34
N LEU A 87 -3.10 12.79 9.39
CA LEU A 87 -2.47 11.66 8.70
C LEU A 87 -2.35 11.88 7.19
N HIS A 88 -3.38 12.42 6.56
CA HIS A 88 -3.37 12.69 5.12
C HIS A 88 -2.33 13.76 4.72
N GLU A 89 -1.92 14.62 5.65
CA GLU A 89 -0.84 15.60 5.47
C GLU A 89 0.55 14.99 5.68
N ALA A 90 0.67 13.83 6.35
CA ALA A 90 1.93 13.11 6.50
C ALA A 90 2.30 12.30 5.25
N ILE A 91 1.30 11.94 4.43
CA ILE A 91 1.48 11.09 3.25
C ILE A 91 1.84 11.94 2.03
N ARG A 92 2.84 11.50 1.26
CA ARG A 92 3.30 12.18 0.04
C ARG A 92 2.96 11.34 -1.19
N PHE A 93 2.77 12.03 -2.31
CA PHE A 93 2.46 11.40 -3.60
C PHE A 93 3.50 11.91 -4.59
N PRO A 94 4.56 11.17 -4.94
CA PRO A 94 5.58 11.63 -5.88
C PRO A 94 5.17 11.42 -7.34
N TRP A 95 5.75 12.20 -8.25
CA TRP A 95 5.53 12.06 -9.70
C TRP A 95 6.35 10.93 -10.33
N PHE A 96 7.50 10.64 -9.72
CA PHE A 96 8.47 9.67 -10.19
C PHE A 96 8.75 8.66 -9.09
N LYS A 97 9.35 7.52 -9.46
CA LYS A 97 9.76 6.48 -8.51
C LYS A 97 10.63 7.11 -7.41
N PRO A 98 10.21 7.07 -6.14
CA PRO A 98 11.01 7.64 -5.06
C PRO A 98 12.26 6.78 -4.79
N PRO A 99 13.35 7.36 -4.29
CA PRO A 99 14.51 6.62 -3.78
C PRO A 99 14.18 6.00 -2.41
N ALA A 100 13.25 5.04 -2.41
CA ALA A 100 12.74 4.42 -1.20
C ALA A 100 13.76 3.45 -0.57
N LEU A 101 13.80 3.42 0.76
CA LEU A 101 14.50 2.35 1.48
C LEU A 101 13.80 1.02 1.24
N LEU A 102 12.46 1.03 1.25
CA LEU A 102 11.63 -0.14 1.04
C LEU A 102 10.36 0.23 0.26
N THR A 103 9.87 -0.72 -0.54
CA THR A 103 8.59 -0.62 -1.25
C THR A 103 7.70 -1.81 -0.89
N ILE A 104 6.41 -1.56 -0.66
CA ILE A 104 5.36 -2.58 -0.52
C ILE A 104 4.39 -2.44 -1.69
N ASP A 105 4.17 -3.53 -2.42
CA ASP A 105 3.39 -3.59 -3.66
C ASP A 105 2.77 -5.00 -3.77
N ASP A 106 1.50 -5.10 -4.17
CA ASP A 106 0.76 -6.37 -4.21
C ASP A 106 1.24 -7.30 -5.34
N ARG A 107 2.04 -6.79 -6.27
CA ARG A 107 2.56 -7.49 -7.46
C ARG A 107 4.08 -7.41 -7.60
N ALA A 108 4.80 -6.94 -6.57
CA ALA A 108 6.26 -7.00 -6.55
C ALA A 108 6.77 -8.25 -5.85
N LEU A 109 7.87 -8.80 -6.38
CA LEU A 109 8.62 -9.88 -5.76
C LEU A 109 10.02 -9.34 -5.42
N THR A 110 10.46 -9.52 -4.18
CA THR A 110 11.79 -9.08 -3.73
C THR A 110 12.86 -9.98 -4.33
N PHE A 111 13.75 -9.42 -5.17
CA PHE A 111 14.89 -10.16 -5.68
C PHE A 111 15.80 -10.60 -4.53
N THR A 112 16.04 -11.91 -4.44
CA THR A 112 16.78 -12.58 -3.36
C THR A 112 18.27 -12.79 -3.69
N GLY A 113 18.71 -12.39 -4.88
CA GLY A 113 20.02 -12.73 -5.42
C GLY A 113 20.03 -13.99 -6.29
N ASN A 114 18.91 -14.71 -6.41
CA ASN A 114 18.80 -15.94 -7.18
C ASN A 114 17.72 -15.84 -8.27
N TRP A 115 18.13 -15.89 -9.55
CA TRP A 115 17.19 -15.82 -10.68
C TRP A 115 16.31 -17.06 -10.84
N LEU A 116 16.70 -18.22 -10.28
CA LEU A 116 15.88 -19.43 -10.34
C LEU A 116 14.55 -19.27 -9.56
N ASP A 117 14.49 -18.34 -8.62
CA ASP A 117 13.26 -17.99 -7.90
C ASP A 117 12.24 -17.30 -8.84
N PHE A 118 12.72 -16.70 -9.93
CA PHE A 118 11.96 -15.88 -10.89
C PHE A 118 11.83 -16.54 -12.27
N ALA A 119 11.93 -17.87 -12.33
CA ALA A 119 11.77 -18.58 -13.58
C ALA A 119 10.38 -18.26 -14.22
N PRO A 120 10.30 -17.97 -15.53
CA PRO A 120 9.08 -17.40 -16.15
C PRO A 120 7.80 -18.24 -15.96
N GLU A 121 7.91 -19.55 -15.85
CA GLU A 121 6.80 -20.45 -15.53
C GLU A 121 6.25 -20.25 -14.12
N LYS A 122 7.10 -19.89 -13.14
CA LYS A 122 6.66 -19.52 -11.79
C LYS A 122 5.96 -18.16 -11.83
N LEU A 123 6.54 -17.19 -12.54
CA LEU A 123 5.97 -15.83 -12.66
C LEU A 123 4.57 -15.84 -13.28
N ARG A 124 4.34 -16.66 -14.31
CA ARG A 124 3.01 -16.81 -14.95
C ARG A 124 1.90 -17.31 -14.02
N ARG A 125 2.26 -17.97 -12.92
CA ARG A 125 1.30 -18.48 -11.92
C ARG A 125 1.06 -17.51 -10.76
N PHE A 126 1.76 -16.38 -10.75
CA PHE A 126 1.62 -15.38 -9.70
C PHE A 126 0.16 -14.92 -9.56
N GLN A 127 -0.31 -14.85 -8.31
CA GLN A 127 -1.58 -14.24 -7.96
C GLN A 127 -1.37 -13.29 -6.77
N PRO A 128 -1.86 -12.04 -6.85
CA PRO A 128 -1.86 -11.14 -5.70
C PRO A 128 -2.74 -11.72 -4.60
N TRP A 129 -2.52 -11.25 -3.37
CA TRP A 129 -3.17 -11.82 -2.18
C TRP A 129 -4.71 -11.82 -2.29
N ASN A 130 -5.29 -10.78 -2.90
CA ASN A 130 -6.74 -10.60 -3.07
C ASN A 130 -7.36 -11.46 -4.20
N LYS A 131 -6.58 -12.30 -4.87
CA LYS A 131 -7.05 -13.27 -5.89
C LYS A 131 -6.80 -14.73 -5.49
N ARG A 132 -6.19 -14.97 -4.33
CA ARG A 132 -5.96 -16.32 -3.82
C ARG A 132 -7.27 -16.87 -3.24
N PRO A 133 -7.54 -18.19 -3.38
CA PRO A 133 -8.65 -18.82 -2.68
C PRO A 133 -8.53 -18.58 -1.18
N ALA A 134 -9.65 -18.29 -0.51
CA ALA A 134 -9.68 -18.23 0.95
C ALA A 134 -9.13 -19.55 1.48
N THR A 135 -8.04 -19.49 2.25
CA THR A 135 -7.50 -20.68 2.89
C THR A 135 -8.55 -21.15 3.89
N LEU A 136 -9.14 -22.33 3.68
CA LEU A 136 -9.99 -22.96 4.68
C LEU A 136 -9.14 -23.14 5.93
N SER A 137 -9.40 -22.33 6.95
CA SER A 137 -8.78 -22.44 8.27
C SER A 137 -9.07 -23.84 8.80
N THR A 138 -8.07 -24.71 8.80
CA THR A 138 -8.12 -26.02 9.44
C THR A 138 -7.88 -25.80 10.93
N GLU A 139 -8.85 -25.19 11.61
CA GLU A 139 -8.96 -25.27 13.07
C GLU A 139 -10.09 -26.23 13.39
N GLN A 140 -9.75 -27.53 13.50
CA GLN A 140 -10.48 -28.55 14.25
C GLN A 140 -9.82 -29.92 14.02
N VAL A 141 -8.70 -30.20 14.68
CA VAL A 141 -8.36 -31.58 15.10
C VAL A 141 -7.47 -31.50 16.36
N GLY A 142 -7.94 -32.09 17.46
CA GLY A 142 -7.05 -32.69 18.46
C GLY A 142 -6.93 -31.98 19.80
N HIS A 143 -7.93 -32.16 20.66
CA HIS A 143 -7.65 -32.43 22.08
C HIS A 143 -8.47 -33.66 22.45
N ASP A 144 -7.81 -34.82 22.40
CA ASP A 144 -8.17 -36.01 23.17
C ASP A 144 -7.87 -35.77 24.66
#